data_AF-A0A4D6C7M0-F1
#
_entry.id   AF-A0A4D6C7M0-F1
#
_cell.length_a   1.000
_cell.length_b   1.000
_cell.length_c   1.000
_cell.angle_alpha   90.00
_cell.angle_beta   90.00
_cell.angle_gamma   90.00
#
_symmetry.space_group_name_H-M   'P 1'
#
loop_
_entity.id
_entity.type
_entity.pdbx_description
1 polymer ?
#
loop_
_entity_poly.entity_id
_entity_poly.type
_entity_poly.pdbx_seq_one_letter_code
_entity_poly.pdbx_strand_id
1 'polypeptide(L)'
;PTPANLSSLWNFGSLLGICLIAQIVTGLFLAMHYTADTSMAFSSIAHICRDVNNGWILRNLHANGASFFFICIYLHIGRGMYYGSFLFKETWNIGVILLFLVMATAFVGYVLPWGQMSFWGATVITNLLSAAPYIGTELVQWIWGGFSVDNATLTRFFTFHFILPFIIAGVTMLHLLFLHQTGSSNPTGLNSNSDKVPFHAYYSYKDILGFAIMLSLLAILSTFAPNILGDPDNFTPANPLVTPPHIKPEWYFLFAYAILRSIPNKLGGVLALVFSIMVLFLLPLLHTSHQRALIFRPLAKLFF
;
A
#
# COMPACT_ATOMS: atom_id res chain seq x y z
N PRO A 1 7.67 -12.12 24.97
CA PRO A 1 8.27 -13.44 24.64
C PRO A 1 8.13 -13.73 23.15
N THR A 2 9.24 -14.02 22.46
CA THR A 2 9.29 -14.18 21.00
C THR A 2 10.00 -15.49 20.66
N PRO A 3 9.56 -16.26 19.63
CA PRO A 3 10.28 -17.48 19.21
C PRO A 3 11.76 -17.17 18.95
N ALA A 4 12.69 -18.03 19.35
CA ALA A 4 14.12 -17.75 19.18
C ALA A 4 14.60 -17.78 17.72
N ASN A 5 13.86 -18.46 16.83
CA ASN A 5 14.29 -18.82 15.47
C ASN A 5 13.66 -17.97 14.35
N LEU A 6 13.23 -16.72 14.60
CA LEU A 6 12.63 -15.91 13.55
C LEU A 6 13.67 -15.44 12.53
N SER A 7 13.42 -15.69 11.24
CA SER A 7 14.24 -15.20 10.13
C SER A 7 14.06 -13.70 9.89
N SER A 8 14.85 -13.11 8.97
CA SER A 8 14.70 -11.69 8.57
C SER A 8 13.32 -11.34 8.02
N LEU A 9 12.56 -12.33 7.53
CA LEU A 9 11.21 -12.10 7.01
C LEU A 9 10.21 -11.63 8.08
N TRP A 10 10.51 -11.83 9.38
CA TRP A 10 9.69 -11.27 10.46
C TRP A 10 9.91 -9.77 10.69
N ASN A 11 11.01 -9.19 10.18
CA ASN A 11 11.28 -7.76 10.28
C ASN A 11 10.32 -6.92 9.41
N PHE A 12 9.67 -7.51 8.39
CA PHE A 12 8.74 -6.73 7.56
C PHE A 12 7.56 -6.16 8.35
N GLY A 13 7.19 -6.71 9.52
CA GLY A 13 6.18 -6.08 10.38
C GLY A 13 6.64 -4.73 10.94
N SER A 14 7.86 -4.67 11.48
CA SER A 14 8.43 -3.43 12.02
C SER A 14 8.79 -2.44 10.90
N LEU A 15 9.24 -2.94 9.74
CA LEU A 15 9.49 -2.12 8.55
C LEU A 15 8.23 -1.39 8.04
N LEU A 16 7.07 -2.06 8.08
CA LEU A 16 5.80 -1.40 7.75
C LEU A 16 5.45 -0.27 8.72
N GLY A 17 5.78 -0.45 10.00
CA GLY A 17 5.64 0.60 11.02
C GLY A 17 6.49 1.82 10.70
N ILE A 18 7.79 1.65 10.35
CA ILE A 18 8.64 2.79 9.99
C ILE A 18 8.22 3.42 8.65
N CYS A 19 7.73 2.64 7.68
CA CYS A 19 7.14 3.19 6.45
C CYS A 19 5.94 4.09 6.78
N LEU A 20 5.00 3.63 7.62
CA LEU A 20 3.84 4.43 8.02
C LEU A 20 4.24 5.73 8.71
N ILE A 21 5.17 5.67 9.66
CA ILE A 21 5.69 6.86 10.36
C ILE A 21 6.34 7.82 9.35
N ALA A 22 7.20 7.31 8.47
CA ALA A 22 7.85 8.13 7.45
C ALA A 22 6.83 8.81 6.52
N GLN A 23 5.80 8.10 6.08
CA GLN A 23 4.73 8.65 5.24
C GLN A 23 3.93 9.74 5.97
N ILE A 24 3.54 9.52 7.22
CA ILE A 24 2.82 10.53 8.02
C ILE A 24 3.68 11.78 8.20
N VAL A 25 4.95 11.63 8.63
CA VAL A 25 5.84 12.77 8.87
C VAL A 25 6.08 13.53 7.57
N THR A 26 6.51 12.86 6.51
CA THR A 26 6.79 13.54 5.23
C THR A 26 5.52 14.16 4.64
N GLY A 27 4.38 13.47 4.71
CA GLY A 27 3.09 13.96 4.24
C GLY A 27 2.60 15.20 4.99
N LEU A 28 2.78 15.26 6.32
CA LEU A 28 2.42 16.43 7.11
C LEU A 28 3.22 17.67 6.70
N PHE A 29 4.54 17.54 6.51
CA PHE A 29 5.36 18.66 6.04
C PHE A 29 5.02 19.08 4.60
N LEU A 30 4.70 18.14 3.71
CA LEU A 30 4.24 18.45 2.36
C LEU A 30 2.88 19.20 2.38
N ALA A 31 1.96 18.77 3.25
CA ALA A 31 0.65 19.38 3.39
C ALA A 31 0.69 20.84 3.87
N MET A 32 1.75 21.26 4.57
CA MET A 32 1.94 22.67 4.96
C MET A 32 2.16 23.61 3.76
N HIS A 33 2.52 23.06 2.60
CA HIS A 33 2.85 23.82 1.38
C HIS A 33 1.97 23.46 0.17
N TYR A 34 1.19 22.39 0.26
CA TYR A 34 0.31 21.92 -0.81
C TYR A 34 -1.02 22.68 -0.81
N THR A 35 -1.57 22.96 -1.99
CA THR A 35 -2.89 23.57 -2.16
C THR A 35 -3.81 22.67 -2.98
N ALA A 36 -4.93 22.24 -2.38
CA ALA A 36 -5.89 21.32 -2.99
C ALA A 36 -6.94 22.04 -3.87
N ASP A 37 -6.45 22.80 -4.84
CA ASP A 37 -7.24 23.47 -5.89
C ASP A 37 -6.70 23.11 -7.27
N THR A 38 -7.54 22.77 -8.24
CA THR A 38 -7.10 22.26 -9.56
C THR A 38 -6.25 23.25 -10.35
N SER A 39 -6.40 24.55 -10.12
CA SER A 39 -5.57 25.58 -10.75
C SER A 39 -4.18 25.70 -10.12
N MET A 40 -4.01 25.23 -8.88
CA MET A 40 -2.78 25.40 -8.09
C MET A 40 -2.11 24.09 -7.66
N ALA A 41 -2.77 22.94 -7.75
CA ALA A 41 -2.26 21.69 -7.18
C ALA A 41 -0.92 21.29 -7.80
N PHE A 42 -0.84 21.24 -9.13
CA PHE A 42 0.40 20.91 -9.83
C PHE A 42 1.50 21.94 -9.55
N SER A 43 1.18 23.24 -9.57
CA SER A 43 2.16 24.30 -9.32
C SER A 43 2.63 24.33 -7.86
N SER A 44 1.78 23.98 -6.90
CA SER A 44 2.17 23.86 -5.48
C SER A 44 3.16 22.71 -5.25
N ILE A 45 3.03 21.59 -5.97
CA ILE A 45 4.06 20.52 -5.96
C ILE A 45 5.37 21.02 -6.57
N ALA A 46 5.31 21.77 -7.68
CA ALA A 46 6.49 22.36 -8.28
C ALA A 46 7.19 23.35 -7.33
N HIS A 47 6.42 24.19 -6.63
CA HIS A 47 6.89 25.10 -5.59
C HIS A 47 7.56 24.35 -4.43
N ILE A 48 6.96 23.27 -3.93
CA ILE A 48 7.59 22.41 -2.90
C ILE A 48 8.97 21.93 -3.38
N CYS A 49 9.07 21.46 -4.62
CA CYS A 49 10.32 20.91 -5.13
C CYS A 49 11.39 21.98 -5.44
N ARG A 50 11.01 23.23 -5.71
CA ARG A 50 11.93 24.26 -6.21
C ARG A 50 12.25 25.36 -5.20
N ASP A 51 11.27 25.74 -4.39
CA ASP A 51 11.35 26.97 -3.58
C ASP A 51 11.34 26.67 -2.07
N VAL A 52 10.81 25.51 -1.65
CA VAL A 52 10.84 25.09 -0.24
C VAL A 52 12.19 24.47 0.09
N ASN A 53 12.83 24.94 1.18
CA ASN A 53 14.08 24.38 1.69
C ASN A 53 13.97 22.87 1.91
N ASN A 54 14.79 22.08 1.21
CA ASN A 54 14.76 20.61 1.22
C ASN A 54 13.39 19.99 0.80
N GLY A 55 12.50 20.75 0.17
CA GLY A 55 11.19 20.24 -0.23
C GLY A 55 11.26 19.17 -1.32
N TRP A 56 12.26 19.24 -2.22
CA TRP A 56 12.50 18.20 -3.23
C TRP A 56 12.78 16.82 -2.60
N ILE A 57 13.63 16.76 -1.57
CA ILE A 57 13.99 15.50 -0.93
C ILE A 57 12.82 14.99 -0.10
N LEU A 58 12.07 15.90 0.55
CA LEU A 58 10.84 15.55 1.28
C LEU A 58 9.80 14.91 0.34
N ARG A 59 9.55 15.53 -0.82
CA ARG A 59 8.64 15.00 -1.84
C ARG A 59 9.11 13.64 -2.37
N ASN A 60 10.40 13.50 -2.65
CA ASN A 60 10.96 12.25 -3.17
C ASN A 60 10.93 11.12 -2.14
N LEU A 61 11.20 11.42 -0.85
CA LEU A 61 11.06 10.45 0.24
C LEU A 61 9.61 10.01 0.42
N HIS A 62 8.65 10.91 0.27
CA HIS A 62 7.23 10.57 0.33
C HIS A 62 6.84 9.64 -0.84
N ALA A 63 7.14 10.04 -2.08
CA ALA A 63 6.81 9.28 -3.29
C ALA A 63 7.48 7.90 -3.33
N ASN A 64 8.81 7.83 -3.11
CA ASN A 64 9.53 6.55 -3.09
C ASN A 64 9.21 5.74 -1.84
N GLY A 65 8.91 6.39 -0.71
CA GLY A 65 8.50 5.72 0.51
C GLY A 65 7.18 4.98 0.34
N ALA A 66 6.25 5.47 -0.48
CA ALA A 66 5.02 4.75 -0.83
C ALA A 66 5.35 3.44 -1.57
N SER A 67 6.31 3.46 -2.50
CA SER A 67 6.80 2.25 -3.17
C SER A 67 7.44 1.27 -2.18
N PHE A 68 8.29 1.75 -1.27
CA PHE A 68 8.89 0.91 -0.22
C PHE A 68 7.84 0.30 0.72
N PHE A 69 6.75 1.03 0.99
CA PHE A 69 5.61 0.51 1.74
C PHE A 69 5.03 -0.72 1.03
N PHE A 70 4.73 -0.63 -0.28
CA PHE A 70 4.20 -1.78 -1.03
C PHE A 70 5.19 -2.94 -1.17
N ILE A 71 6.49 -2.67 -1.34
CA ILE A 71 7.52 -3.72 -1.30
C ILE A 71 7.46 -4.48 0.02
N CYS A 72 7.42 -3.75 1.14
CA CYS A 72 7.34 -4.35 2.47
C CYS A 72 6.03 -5.11 2.67
N ILE A 73 4.90 -4.58 2.17
CA ILE A 73 3.58 -5.22 2.27
C ILE A 73 3.59 -6.56 1.55
N TYR A 74 4.07 -6.60 0.30
CA TYR A 74 4.07 -7.84 -0.48
C TYR A 74 5.01 -8.89 0.11
N LEU A 75 6.17 -8.50 0.62
CA LEU A 75 7.07 -9.42 1.34
C LEU A 75 6.47 -9.89 2.67
N HIS A 76 5.74 -9.02 3.38
CA HIS A 76 5.06 -9.38 4.62
C HIS A 76 3.91 -10.38 4.39
N ILE A 77 3.08 -10.16 3.36
CA ILE A 77 1.99 -11.05 2.96
C ILE A 77 2.59 -12.37 2.44
N GLY A 78 3.62 -12.32 1.59
CA GLY A 78 4.34 -13.49 1.08
C GLY A 78 4.88 -14.37 2.21
N ARG A 79 5.54 -13.77 3.22
CA ARG A 79 5.93 -14.46 4.45
C ARG A 79 4.73 -15.11 5.13
N GLY A 80 3.62 -14.37 5.25
CA GLY A 80 2.40 -14.85 5.89
C GLY A 80 1.82 -16.09 5.22
N MET A 81 1.83 -16.12 3.88
CA MET A 81 1.43 -17.25 3.06
C MET A 81 2.40 -18.42 3.20
N TYR A 82 3.71 -18.17 3.03
CA TYR A 82 4.75 -19.21 3.04
C TYR A 82 4.85 -19.97 4.39
N TYR A 83 4.69 -19.27 5.51
CA TYR A 83 4.78 -19.89 6.85
C TYR A 83 3.41 -20.21 7.47
N GLY A 84 2.31 -20.10 6.71
CA GLY A 84 0.96 -20.37 7.23
C GLY A 84 0.55 -19.45 8.37
N SER A 85 1.06 -18.21 8.40
CA SER A 85 0.70 -17.23 9.44
C SER A 85 -0.74 -16.74 9.30
N PHE A 86 -1.34 -16.88 8.12
CA PHE A 86 -2.76 -16.60 7.88
C PHE A 86 -3.71 -17.41 8.77
N LEU A 87 -3.26 -18.53 9.37
CA LEU A 87 -4.05 -19.29 10.34
C LEU A 87 -4.34 -18.51 11.64
N PHE A 88 -3.64 -17.42 11.91
CA PHE A 88 -4.05 -16.43 12.91
C PHE A 88 -5.13 -15.53 12.29
N LYS A 89 -6.38 -16.02 12.28
CA LYS A 89 -7.47 -15.50 11.44
C LYS A 89 -7.75 -14.03 11.69
N GLU A 90 -7.80 -13.60 12.94
CA GLU A 90 -8.09 -12.22 13.34
C GLU A 90 -6.98 -11.28 12.84
N THR A 91 -5.73 -11.60 13.18
CA THR A 91 -4.54 -10.87 12.72
C THR A 91 -4.48 -10.82 11.19
N TRP A 92 -4.72 -11.94 10.52
CA TRP A 92 -4.71 -12.03 9.06
C TRP A 92 -5.79 -11.19 8.41
N ASN A 93 -7.05 -11.30 8.86
CA ASN A 93 -8.18 -10.56 8.31
C ASN A 93 -7.99 -9.04 8.49
N ILE A 94 -7.47 -8.61 9.64
CA ILE A 94 -7.10 -7.20 9.85
C ILE A 94 -5.94 -6.80 8.93
N GLY A 95 -4.98 -7.69 8.68
CA GLY A 95 -3.91 -7.47 7.69
C GLY A 95 -4.45 -7.23 6.28
N VAL A 96 -5.49 -7.98 5.86
CA VAL A 96 -6.16 -7.75 4.56
C VAL A 96 -6.92 -6.42 4.55
N ILE A 97 -7.56 -6.03 5.66
CA ILE A 97 -8.19 -4.70 5.79
C ILE A 97 -7.14 -3.58 5.70
N LEU A 98 -5.99 -3.74 6.36
CA LEU A 98 -4.87 -2.79 6.27
C LEU A 98 -4.36 -2.66 4.83
N LEU A 99 -4.27 -3.77 4.09
CA LEU A 99 -3.92 -3.73 2.67
C LEU A 99 -4.90 -2.85 1.89
N PHE A 100 -6.22 -3.06 2.02
CA PHE A 100 -7.21 -2.22 1.35
C PHE A 100 -7.08 -0.73 1.73
N LEU A 101 -6.86 -0.42 3.01
CA LEU A 101 -6.68 0.96 3.47
C LEU A 101 -5.43 1.60 2.88
N VAL A 102 -4.29 0.91 2.84
CA VAL A 102 -3.05 1.42 2.25
C VAL A 102 -3.19 1.58 0.73
N MET A 103 -3.83 0.63 0.04
CA MET A 103 -4.15 0.76 -1.39
C MET A 103 -5.01 1.98 -1.68
N ALA A 104 -6.08 2.19 -0.91
CA ALA A 104 -6.93 3.37 -1.04
C ALA A 104 -6.15 4.67 -0.78
N THR A 105 -5.35 4.71 0.29
CA THR A 105 -4.53 5.87 0.67
C THR A 105 -3.53 6.24 -0.41
N ALA A 106 -2.81 5.26 -0.96
CA ALA A 106 -1.84 5.48 -2.02
C ALA A 106 -2.49 5.97 -3.31
N PHE A 107 -3.64 5.39 -3.69
CA PHE A 107 -4.39 5.84 -4.85
C PHE A 107 -4.82 7.31 -4.72
N VAL A 108 -5.49 7.70 -3.62
CA VAL A 108 -5.92 9.10 -3.46
C VAL A 108 -4.75 10.06 -3.31
N GLY A 109 -3.61 9.61 -2.77
CA GLY A 109 -2.37 10.38 -2.70
C GLY A 109 -1.74 10.62 -4.07
N TYR A 110 -1.78 9.62 -4.95
CA TYR A 110 -1.27 9.75 -6.32
C TYR A 110 -2.09 10.70 -7.18
N VAL A 111 -3.33 11.00 -6.81
CA VAL A 111 -4.16 12.00 -7.52
C VAL A 111 -3.72 13.43 -7.20
N LEU A 112 -3.16 13.69 -6.02
CA LEU A 112 -2.89 15.03 -5.50
C LEU A 112 -1.95 15.90 -6.35
N PRO A 113 -0.90 15.36 -7.00
CA PRO A 113 -0.04 16.15 -7.87
C PRO A 113 -0.75 16.73 -9.10
N TRP A 114 -1.94 16.21 -9.44
CA TRP A 114 -2.75 16.70 -10.56
C TRP A 114 -2.02 16.72 -11.92
N GLY A 115 -1.18 15.71 -12.16
CA GLY A 115 -0.59 15.45 -13.47
C GLY A 115 -1.49 14.58 -14.36
N GLN A 116 -1.03 14.25 -15.57
CA GLN A 116 -1.80 13.45 -16.52
C GLN A 116 -2.15 12.06 -15.97
N MET A 117 -1.19 11.33 -15.40
CA MET A 117 -1.46 10.00 -14.85
C MET A 117 -2.34 10.07 -13.60
N SER A 118 -2.17 11.10 -12.76
CA SER A 118 -3.03 11.38 -11.62
C SER A 118 -4.51 11.53 -12.03
N PHE A 119 -4.79 12.42 -13.00
CA PHE A 119 -6.16 12.72 -13.42
C PHE A 119 -6.83 11.56 -14.13
N TRP A 120 -6.14 10.94 -15.09
CA TRP A 120 -6.69 9.83 -15.86
C TRP A 120 -6.79 8.55 -15.03
N GLY A 121 -5.83 8.32 -14.12
CA GLY A 121 -5.93 7.26 -13.10
C GLY A 121 -7.15 7.45 -12.21
N ALA A 122 -7.40 8.66 -11.71
CA ALA A 122 -8.59 8.99 -10.94
C ALA A 122 -9.87 8.68 -11.73
N THR A 123 -9.94 9.16 -12.97
CA THR A 123 -11.08 8.97 -13.87
C THR A 123 -11.38 7.49 -14.12
N VAL A 124 -10.37 6.70 -14.50
CA VAL A 124 -10.55 5.28 -14.82
C VAL A 124 -10.93 4.47 -13.59
N ILE A 125 -10.18 4.61 -12.48
CA ILE A 125 -10.34 3.77 -11.28
C ILE A 125 -11.69 4.04 -10.60
N THR A 126 -12.06 5.30 -10.40
CA THR A 126 -13.36 5.62 -9.77
C THR A 126 -14.53 5.22 -10.65
N ASN A 127 -14.41 5.34 -11.98
CA ASN A 127 -15.45 4.92 -12.91
C ASN A 127 -15.67 3.40 -12.94
N LEU A 128 -14.79 2.59 -12.34
CA LEU A 128 -15.06 1.15 -12.14
C LEU A 128 -16.33 0.92 -11.30
N LEU A 129 -16.68 1.85 -10.41
CA LEU A 129 -17.89 1.76 -9.59
C LEU A 129 -19.18 1.87 -10.40
N SER A 130 -19.13 2.47 -11.61
CA SER A 130 -20.29 2.48 -12.52
C SER A 130 -20.68 1.08 -13.04
N ALA A 131 -19.85 0.06 -12.79
CA ALA A 131 -20.22 -1.33 -13.05
C ALA A 131 -21.27 -1.87 -12.06
N ALA A 132 -21.47 -1.22 -10.90
CA ALA A 132 -22.47 -1.64 -9.91
C ALA A 132 -23.89 -1.50 -10.51
N PRO A 133 -24.70 -2.58 -10.52
CA PRO A 133 -26.06 -2.52 -11.06
C PRO A 133 -26.91 -1.48 -10.33
N TYR A 134 -27.76 -0.79 -11.10
CA TYR A 134 -28.74 0.22 -10.65
C TYR A 134 -28.15 1.51 -10.07
N ILE A 135 -27.16 1.45 -9.19
CA ILE A 135 -26.65 2.61 -8.43
C ILE A 135 -25.28 3.13 -8.92
N GLY A 136 -24.65 2.44 -9.88
CA GLY A 136 -23.25 2.69 -10.23
C GLY A 136 -22.95 4.12 -10.70
N THR A 137 -23.80 4.69 -11.56
CA THR A 137 -23.61 6.06 -12.07
C THR A 137 -23.72 7.10 -10.94
N GLU A 138 -24.69 6.93 -10.05
CA GLU A 138 -24.90 7.82 -8.89
C GLU A 138 -23.72 7.74 -7.92
N LEU A 139 -23.18 6.54 -7.67
CA LEU A 139 -21.99 6.36 -6.82
C LEU A 139 -20.76 7.08 -7.38
N VAL A 140 -20.53 7.00 -8.69
CA VAL A 140 -19.40 7.67 -9.35
C VAL A 140 -19.54 9.19 -9.24
N GLN A 141 -20.71 9.73 -9.59
CA GLN A 141 -20.96 11.17 -9.50
C GLN A 141 -20.93 11.68 -8.05
N TRP A 142 -21.38 10.87 -7.09
CA TRP A 142 -21.28 11.18 -5.67
C TRP A 142 -19.82 11.26 -5.21
N ILE A 143 -18.97 10.31 -5.63
CA ILE A 143 -17.53 10.32 -5.33
C ILE A 143 -16.83 11.49 -6.01
N TRP A 144 -17.22 11.88 -7.22
CA TRP A 144 -16.66 13.06 -7.88
C TRP A 144 -17.19 14.37 -7.29
N GLY A 145 -18.44 14.38 -6.82
CA GLY A 145 -19.13 15.62 -6.48
C GLY A 145 -19.48 16.46 -7.70
N GLY A 146 -19.72 15.80 -8.82
CA GLY A 146 -19.94 16.44 -10.12
C GLY A 146 -20.04 15.39 -11.23
N PHE A 147 -20.02 15.86 -12.48
CA PHE A 147 -20.16 15.00 -13.66
C PHE A 147 -18.83 14.40 -14.16
N SER A 148 -17.70 14.90 -13.65
CA SER A 148 -16.35 14.44 -13.98
C SER A 148 -15.43 14.64 -12.79
N VAL A 149 -14.22 14.08 -12.86
CA VAL A 149 -13.14 14.42 -11.94
C VAL A 149 -12.79 15.90 -12.11
N ASP A 150 -12.91 16.68 -11.03
CA ASP A 150 -12.67 18.13 -11.02
C ASP A 150 -12.29 18.61 -9.59
N ASN A 151 -12.38 19.91 -9.32
CA ASN A 151 -11.95 20.53 -8.07
C ASN A 151 -12.57 19.90 -6.81
N ALA A 152 -13.87 19.64 -6.85
CA ALA A 152 -14.56 18.96 -5.75
C ALA A 152 -13.94 17.58 -5.45
N THR A 153 -13.51 16.83 -6.48
CA THR A 153 -12.83 15.53 -6.35
C THR A 153 -11.45 15.67 -5.74
N LEU A 154 -10.69 16.70 -6.15
CA LEU A 154 -9.32 16.89 -5.66
C LEU A 154 -9.31 17.28 -4.17
N THR A 155 -10.14 18.25 -3.77
CA THR A 155 -10.19 18.72 -2.38
C THR A 155 -10.62 17.61 -1.41
N ARG A 156 -11.59 16.76 -1.80
CA ARG A 156 -11.98 15.60 -0.97
C ARG A 156 -10.91 14.52 -0.95
N PHE A 157 -10.23 14.26 -2.06
CA PHE A 157 -9.17 13.25 -2.11
C PHE A 157 -7.98 13.66 -1.25
N PHE A 158 -7.64 14.96 -1.20
CA PHE A 158 -6.69 15.47 -0.23
C PHE A 158 -7.15 15.20 1.21
N THR A 159 -8.40 15.51 1.53
CA THR A 159 -8.97 15.26 2.87
C THR A 159 -8.93 13.78 3.25
N PHE A 160 -9.32 12.88 2.34
CA PHE A 160 -9.25 11.43 2.56
C PHE A 160 -7.80 10.94 2.70
N HIS A 161 -6.91 11.39 1.83
CA HIS A 161 -5.50 11.04 1.89
C HIS A 161 -4.85 11.50 3.20
N PHE A 162 -5.30 12.62 3.76
CA PHE A 162 -4.80 13.13 5.03
C PHE A 162 -5.28 12.28 6.23
N ILE A 163 -6.57 11.89 6.27
CA ILE A 163 -7.13 11.18 7.44
C ILE A 163 -6.82 9.68 7.45
N LEU A 164 -6.77 9.03 6.28
CA LEU A 164 -6.61 7.57 6.16
C LEU A 164 -5.33 7.03 6.82
N PRO A 165 -4.13 7.68 6.74
CA PRO A 165 -2.93 7.23 7.45
C PRO A 165 -3.12 7.11 8.96
N PHE A 166 -3.92 7.98 9.59
CA PHE A 166 -4.21 7.90 11.03
C PHE A 166 -5.18 6.77 11.36
N ILE A 167 -6.14 6.49 10.47
CA ILE A 167 -7.00 5.30 10.56
C ILE A 167 -6.13 4.04 10.44
N ILE A 168 -5.21 3.98 9.47
CA ILE A 168 -4.25 2.88 9.31
C ILE A 168 -3.41 2.68 10.58
N ALA A 169 -2.96 3.75 11.23
CA ALA A 169 -2.25 3.66 12.51
C ALA A 169 -3.11 3.01 13.61
N GLY A 170 -4.38 3.43 13.73
CA GLY A 170 -5.34 2.82 14.67
C GLY A 170 -5.60 1.34 14.38
N VAL A 171 -5.83 0.98 13.12
CA VAL A 171 -6.05 -0.43 12.71
C VAL A 171 -4.78 -1.26 12.87
N THR A 172 -3.58 -0.67 12.73
CA THR A 172 -2.31 -1.33 13.01
C THR A 172 -2.18 -1.71 14.49
N MET A 173 -2.67 -0.87 15.40
CA MET A 173 -2.72 -1.21 16.83
C MET A 173 -3.63 -2.41 17.09
N LEU A 174 -4.78 -2.48 16.41
CA LEU A 174 -5.66 -3.66 16.48
C LEU A 174 -4.97 -4.91 15.91
N HIS A 175 -4.27 -4.79 14.78
CA HIS A 175 -3.50 -5.88 14.20
C HIS A 175 -2.46 -6.45 15.17
N LEU A 176 -1.70 -5.56 15.84
CA LEU A 176 -0.72 -5.95 16.86
C LEU A 176 -1.37 -6.52 18.13
N LEU A 177 -2.53 -6.02 18.53
CA LEU A 177 -3.28 -6.54 19.67
C LEU A 177 -3.64 -8.01 19.47
N PHE A 178 -4.24 -8.36 18.32
CA PHE A 178 -4.57 -9.76 18.00
C PHE A 178 -3.32 -10.63 17.85
N LEU A 179 -2.24 -10.09 17.27
CA LEU A 179 -0.96 -10.80 17.22
C LEU A 179 -0.41 -11.09 18.63
N HIS A 180 -0.57 -10.17 19.59
CA HIS A 180 -0.11 -10.35 20.96
C HIS A 180 -0.91 -11.39 21.74
N GLN A 181 -2.16 -11.66 21.37
CA GLN A 181 -2.95 -12.74 21.99
C GLN A 181 -2.36 -14.12 21.70
N THR A 182 -1.81 -14.34 20.51
CA THR A 182 -1.23 -15.64 20.10
C THR A 182 0.30 -15.68 20.19
N GLY A 183 0.95 -14.53 20.09
CA GLY A 183 2.37 -14.42 19.76
C GLY A 183 2.67 -14.73 18.30
N SER A 184 3.91 -14.45 17.88
CA SER A 184 4.39 -14.73 16.53
C SER A 184 4.48 -16.22 16.22
N SER A 185 4.13 -16.60 14.99
CA SER A 185 4.56 -17.88 14.39
C SER A 185 6.07 -17.87 14.17
N ASN A 186 6.63 -18.97 13.69
CA ASN A 186 8.05 -19.10 13.38
C ASN A 186 8.27 -19.97 12.12
N PRO A 187 9.50 -20.01 11.55
CA PRO A 187 9.76 -20.69 10.29
C PRO A 187 9.39 -22.18 10.21
N THR A 188 9.41 -22.91 11.33
CA THR A 188 9.06 -24.34 11.34
C THR A 188 7.55 -24.59 11.35
N GLY A 189 6.75 -23.58 11.71
CA GLY A 189 5.31 -23.70 11.90
C GLY A 189 4.89 -24.47 13.17
N LEU A 190 5.85 -24.91 13.99
CA LEU A 190 5.62 -25.64 15.25
C LEU A 190 5.41 -24.68 16.43
N ASN A 191 4.91 -25.21 17.55
CA ASN A 191 4.81 -24.43 18.80
C ASN A 191 6.20 -24.08 19.32
N SER A 192 6.43 -22.81 19.61
CA SER A 192 7.72 -22.26 20.08
C SER A 192 7.76 -22.00 21.58
N ASN A 193 6.73 -22.38 22.35
CA ASN A 193 6.64 -22.07 23.78
C ASN A 193 7.80 -22.63 24.60
N SER A 194 8.42 -23.72 24.16
CA SER A 194 9.62 -24.29 24.81
C SER A 194 10.89 -23.48 24.59
N ASP A 195 10.93 -22.60 23.59
CA ASP A 195 12.12 -21.83 23.20
C ASP A 195 11.73 -20.40 22.78
N LYS A 196 11.51 -19.56 23.80
CA LYS A 196 11.26 -18.13 23.63
C LYS A 196 12.35 -17.31 24.29
N VAL A 197 12.72 -16.24 23.61
CA VAL A 197 13.63 -15.20 24.12
C VAL A 197 12.85 -13.91 24.41
N PRO A 198 13.34 -13.03 25.28
CA PRO A 198 12.80 -11.68 25.39
C PRO A 198 12.96 -10.93 24.05
N PHE A 199 12.03 -10.02 23.73
CA PHE A 199 12.11 -9.26 22.49
C PHE A 199 13.32 -8.32 22.50
N HIS A 200 13.52 -7.61 23.61
CA HIS A 200 14.74 -6.88 23.88
C HIS A 200 15.76 -7.82 24.55
N ALA A 201 17.03 -7.86 24.14
CA ALA A 201 17.67 -7.01 23.12
C ALA A 201 17.69 -7.61 21.70
N TYR A 202 17.39 -8.90 21.57
CA TYR A 202 17.61 -9.68 20.35
C TYR A 202 16.89 -9.10 19.11
N TYR A 203 15.57 -8.93 19.20
CA TYR A 203 14.77 -8.46 18.08
C TYR A 203 14.78 -6.95 17.93
N SER A 204 14.98 -6.20 19.02
CA SER A 204 15.18 -4.74 18.96
C SER A 204 16.40 -4.39 18.10
N TYR A 205 17.56 -4.98 18.32
CA TYR A 205 18.75 -4.70 17.51
C TYR A 205 18.62 -5.21 16.07
N LYS A 206 17.99 -6.37 15.89
CA LYS A 206 17.69 -6.91 14.56
C LYS A 206 16.76 -5.98 13.76
N ASP A 207 15.76 -5.39 14.41
CA ASP A 207 14.87 -4.40 13.79
C ASP A 207 15.60 -3.10 13.47
N ILE A 208 16.46 -2.60 14.36
CA ILE A 208 17.29 -1.41 14.09
C ILE A 208 18.17 -1.63 12.84
N LEU A 209 18.76 -2.82 12.68
CA LEU A 209 19.50 -3.15 11.45
C LEU A 209 18.58 -3.11 10.21
N GLY A 210 17.38 -3.68 10.31
CA GLY A 210 16.38 -3.61 9.25
C GLY A 210 16.01 -2.17 8.88
N PHE A 211 15.79 -1.31 9.88
CA PHE A 211 15.49 0.11 9.69
C PHE A 211 16.64 0.83 9.00
N ALA A 212 17.88 0.60 9.44
CA ALA A 212 19.07 1.20 8.85
C ALA A 212 19.20 0.84 7.36
N ILE A 213 19.02 -0.45 7.02
CA ILE A 213 19.06 -0.91 5.62
C ILE A 213 17.95 -0.25 4.80
N MET A 214 16.70 -0.32 5.27
CA MET A 214 15.55 0.20 4.53
C MET A 214 15.64 1.72 4.32
N LEU A 215 15.98 2.48 5.36
CA LEU A 215 16.09 3.95 5.28
C LEU A 215 17.26 4.36 4.39
N SER A 216 18.37 3.62 4.42
CA SER A 216 19.51 3.87 3.53
C SER A 216 19.13 3.65 2.07
N LEU A 217 18.44 2.54 1.76
CA LEU A 217 17.97 2.26 0.40
C LEU A 217 16.94 3.29 -0.09
N LEU A 218 16.01 3.70 0.77
CA LEU A 218 15.04 4.75 0.46
C LEU A 218 15.74 6.10 0.20
N ALA A 219 16.72 6.46 1.02
CA ALA A 219 17.51 7.68 0.84
C ALA A 219 18.29 7.64 -0.48
N ILE A 220 19.02 6.55 -0.75
CA ILE A 220 19.76 6.35 -2.01
C ILE A 220 18.84 6.48 -3.21
N LEU A 221 17.68 5.83 -3.20
CA LEU A 221 16.71 5.94 -4.29
C LEU A 221 16.21 7.39 -4.45
N SER A 222 15.85 8.04 -3.35
CA SER A 222 15.28 9.39 -3.34
C SER A 222 16.28 10.49 -3.70
N THR A 223 17.58 10.23 -3.61
CA THR A 223 18.64 11.18 -4.00
C THR A 223 19.22 10.88 -5.38
N PHE A 224 19.54 9.62 -5.69
CA PHE A 224 20.28 9.27 -6.90
C PHE A 224 19.40 8.85 -8.08
N ALA A 225 18.21 8.30 -7.84
CA ALA A 225 17.29 7.87 -8.90
C ALA A 225 15.80 8.12 -8.54
N PRO A 226 15.42 9.35 -8.14
CA PRO A 226 14.14 9.63 -7.48
C PRO A 226 12.90 9.33 -8.32
N ASN A 227 13.04 9.26 -9.64
CA ASN A 227 11.93 9.12 -10.58
C ASN A 227 11.86 7.73 -11.23
N ILE A 228 12.77 6.79 -10.91
CA ILE A 228 12.83 5.48 -11.60
C ILE A 228 11.59 4.61 -11.40
N LEU A 229 10.88 4.79 -10.28
CA LEU A 229 9.63 4.07 -9.96
C LEU A 229 8.35 4.84 -10.34
N GLY A 230 8.50 6.08 -10.84
CA GLY A 230 7.38 6.93 -11.24
C GLY A 230 7.11 6.88 -12.74
N ASP A 231 6.10 7.61 -13.20
CA ASP A 231 5.78 7.75 -14.62
C ASP A 231 6.08 9.18 -15.11
N PRO A 232 6.80 9.36 -16.24
CA PRO A 232 7.15 10.68 -16.77
C PRO A 232 5.92 11.52 -17.15
N ASP A 233 4.81 10.90 -17.56
CA ASP A 233 3.60 11.63 -17.96
C ASP A 233 3.00 12.41 -16.78
N ASN A 234 3.27 11.99 -15.53
CA ASN A 234 2.81 12.71 -14.35
C ASN A 234 3.59 14.00 -14.05
N PHE A 235 4.61 14.34 -14.85
CA PHE A 235 5.26 15.66 -14.87
C PHE A 235 4.63 16.62 -15.89
N THR A 236 3.58 16.21 -16.59
CA THR A 236 2.74 17.09 -17.40
C THR A 236 1.44 17.39 -16.63
N PRO A 237 1.02 18.66 -16.51
CA PRO A 237 -0.26 19.00 -15.87
C PRO A 237 -1.44 18.27 -16.50
N ALA A 238 -2.45 17.93 -15.69
CA ALA A 238 -3.66 17.27 -16.16
C ALA A 238 -4.36 18.08 -17.27
N ASN A 239 -4.68 17.40 -18.37
CA ASN A 239 -5.52 17.92 -19.44
C ASN A 239 -6.73 16.98 -19.62
N PRO A 240 -7.94 17.41 -19.25
CA PRO A 240 -9.14 16.56 -19.33
C PRO A 240 -9.55 16.22 -20.77
N LEU A 241 -8.99 16.90 -21.78
CA LEU A 241 -9.29 16.69 -23.19
C LEU A 241 -8.27 15.77 -23.89
N VAL A 242 -7.15 15.45 -23.24
CA VAL A 242 -6.05 14.67 -23.86
C VAL A 242 -5.65 13.52 -22.96
N THR A 243 -6.08 12.33 -23.36
CA THR A 243 -5.73 11.04 -22.76
C THR A 243 -4.33 10.61 -23.18
N PRO A 244 -3.40 10.31 -22.25
CA PRO A 244 -2.11 9.71 -22.59
C PRO A 244 -2.29 8.37 -23.34
N PRO A 245 -1.38 8.03 -24.28
CA PRO A 245 -1.52 6.83 -25.10
C PRO A 245 -1.48 5.52 -24.29
N HIS A 246 -0.78 5.51 -23.15
CA HIS A 246 -0.58 4.31 -22.33
C HIS A 246 -0.87 4.56 -20.84
N ILE A 247 -2.11 4.93 -20.51
CA ILE A 247 -2.53 5.06 -19.10
C ILE A 247 -2.39 3.72 -18.39
N LYS A 248 -1.68 3.76 -17.26
CA LYS A 248 -1.49 2.64 -16.33
C LYS A 248 -1.40 3.19 -14.91
N PRO A 249 -1.73 2.38 -13.89
CA PRO A 249 -1.47 2.76 -12.51
C PRO A 249 -0.01 2.47 -12.15
N GLU A 250 0.33 2.80 -10.91
CA GLU A 250 1.69 2.66 -10.37
C GLU A 250 2.06 1.19 -10.28
N TRP A 251 3.38 0.92 -10.26
CA TRP A 251 3.91 -0.43 -10.43
C TRP A 251 3.28 -1.46 -9.46
N TYR A 252 3.00 -1.03 -8.23
CA TYR A 252 2.42 -1.87 -7.19
C TYR A 252 0.96 -2.27 -7.48
N PHE A 253 0.26 -1.63 -8.41
CA PHE A 253 -1.10 -2.02 -8.84
C PHE A 253 -1.14 -2.76 -10.18
N LEU A 254 -0.01 -2.92 -10.87
CA LEU A 254 0.00 -3.49 -12.23
C LEU A 254 -0.54 -4.92 -12.31
N PHE A 255 -0.32 -5.75 -11.30
CA PHE A 255 -0.85 -7.12 -11.28
C PHE A 255 -2.39 -7.13 -11.28
N ALA A 256 -2.99 -6.28 -10.45
CA ALA A 256 -4.44 -6.17 -10.30
C ALA A 256 -5.06 -5.53 -11.56
N TYR A 257 -4.39 -4.53 -12.12
CA TYR A 257 -4.74 -3.91 -13.40
C TYR A 257 -4.69 -4.90 -14.58
N ALA A 258 -3.70 -5.80 -14.61
CA ALA A 258 -3.63 -6.86 -15.62
C ALA A 258 -4.81 -7.84 -15.50
N ILE A 259 -5.19 -8.23 -14.27
CA ILE A 259 -6.36 -9.09 -14.01
C ILE A 259 -7.65 -8.41 -14.51
N LEU A 260 -7.86 -7.13 -14.14
CA LEU A 260 -9.00 -6.33 -14.61
C LEU A 260 -9.14 -6.37 -16.14
N ARG A 261 -8.03 -6.14 -16.85
CA ARG A 261 -7.99 -6.09 -18.32
C ARG A 261 -8.10 -7.44 -19.01
N SER A 262 -7.86 -8.53 -18.29
CA SER A 262 -7.88 -9.88 -18.86
C SER A 262 -9.30 -10.38 -19.13
N ILE A 263 -10.31 -9.69 -18.59
CA ILE A 263 -11.72 -10.07 -18.73
C ILE A 263 -12.42 -9.07 -19.68
N PRO A 264 -12.94 -9.52 -20.85
CA PRO A 264 -13.61 -8.67 -21.83
C PRO A 264 -15.06 -8.34 -21.42
N ASN A 265 -15.28 -8.03 -20.15
CA ASN A 265 -16.56 -7.62 -19.58
C ASN A 265 -16.30 -6.63 -18.44
N LYS A 266 -16.94 -5.46 -18.44
CA LYS A 266 -16.71 -4.41 -17.43
C LYS A 266 -16.99 -4.90 -16.01
N LEU A 267 -18.17 -5.48 -15.76
CA LEU A 267 -18.53 -5.98 -14.43
C LEU A 267 -17.63 -7.15 -14.02
N GLY A 268 -17.42 -8.11 -14.91
CA GLY A 268 -16.55 -9.26 -14.66
C GLY A 268 -15.12 -8.85 -14.32
N GLY A 269 -14.55 -7.90 -15.06
CA GLY A 269 -13.24 -7.33 -14.78
C GLY A 269 -13.17 -6.64 -13.42
N VAL A 270 -14.17 -5.84 -13.06
CA VAL A 270 -14.25 -5.18 -11.74
C VAL A 270 -14.36 -6.19 -10.61
N LEU A 271 -15.19 -7.23 -10.77
CA LEU A 271 -15.31 -8.30 -9.78
C LEU A 271 -14.00 -9.06 -9.62
N ALA A 272 -13.30 -9.38 -10.72
CA ALA A 272 -12.00 -10.06 -10.66
C ALA A 272 -10.90 -9.19 -10.04
N LEU A 273 -10.89 -7.88 -10.32
CA LEU A 273 -10.00 -6.93 -9.66
C LEU A 273 -10.18 -6.98 -8.13
N VAL A 274 -11.42 -6.83 -7.66
CA VAL A 274 -11.74 -6.86 -6.22
C VAL A 274 -11.39 -8.23 -5.63
N PHE A 275 -11.74 -9.31 -6.33
CA PHE A 275 -11.47 -10.67 -5.88
C PHE A 275 -9.97 -11.01 -5.85
N SER A 276 -9.15 -10.39 -6.69
CA SER A 276 -7.69 -10.58 -6.67
C SER A 276 -7.04 -10.23 -5.32
N ILE A 277 -7.69 -9.37 -4.55
CA ILE A 277 -7.28 -9.03 -3.18
C ILE A 277 -8.12 -9.78 -2.15
N MET A 278 -9.45 -9.85 -2.33
CA MET A 278 -10.35 -10.53 -1.38
C MET A 278 -10.07 -12.03 -1.24
N VAL A 279 -9.46 -12.66 -2.25
CA VAL A 279 -9.03 -14.08 -2.17
C VAL A 279 -8.13 -14.35 -0.97
N LEU A 280 -7.41 -13.34 -0.45
CA LEU A 280 -6.61 -13.45 0.77
C LEU A 280 -7.47 -13.84 1.99
N PHE A 281 -8.72 -13.39 2.09
CA PHE A 281 -9.64 -13.81 3.17
C PHE A 281 -9.97 -15.31 3.12
N LEU A 282 -9.85 -15.95 1.95
CA LEU A 282 -10.17 -17.35 1.77
C LEU A 282 -9.02 -18.28 2.17
N LEU A 283 -7.77 -17.78 2.26
CA LEU A 283 -6.62 -18.63 2.56
C LEU A 283 -6.76 -19.48 3.83
N PRO A 284 -7.26 -18.96 4.98
CA PRO A 284 -7.45 -19.79 6.18
C PRO A 284 -8.48 -20.90 5.99
N LEU A 285 -9.45 -20.72 5.07
CA LEU A 285 -10.49 -21.71 4.77
C LEU A 285 -10.02 -22.76 3.76
N LEU A 286 -9.14 -22.37 2.84
CA LEU A 286 -8.58 -23.24 1.79
C LEU A 286 -7.38 -24.07 2.27
N HIS A 287 -6.94 -23.91 3.52
CA HIS A 287 -5.81 -24.66 4.06
C HIS A 287 -6.19 -26.09 4.40
N THR A 288 -5.68 -27.05 3.62
CA THR A 288 -5.97 -28.49 3.78
C THR A 288 -4.85 -29.29 4.44
N SER A 289 -3.66 -28.71 4.60
CA SER A 289 -2.50 -29.44 5.14
C SER A 289 -2.59 -29.59 6.66
N HIS A 290 -2.10 -30.71 7.17
CA HIS A 290 -1.85 -30.87 8.60
C HIS A 290 -0.58 -30.11 9.07
N GLN A 291 0.27 -29.66 8.14
CA GLN A 291 1.47 -28.89 8.43
C GLN A 291 1.26 -27.42 8.09
N ARG A 292 1.45 -26.55 9.09
CA ARG A 292 1.24 -25.11 8.99
C ARG A 292 2.13 -24.44 7.94
N ALA A 293 3.45 -24.57 8.06
CA ALA A 293 4.42 -23.91 7.20
C ALA A 293 4.76 -24.75 5.96
N LEU A 294 5.14 -24.09 4.86
CA LEU A 294 5.56 -24.76 3.63
C LEU A 294 6.97 -25.37 3.70
N ILE A 295 7.75 -25.07 4.74
CA ILE A 295 9.16 -25.49 4.85
C ILE A 295 9.37 -27.01 4.72
N PHE A 296 8.41 -27.82 5.18
CA PHE A 296 8.44 -29.28 5.11
C PHE A 296 7.49 -29.86 4.06
N ARG A 297 7.02 -29.04 3.10
CA ARG A 297 6.03 -29.40 2.08
C ARG A 297 6.58 -29.14 0.67
N PRO A 298 7.45 -30.02 0.13
CA PRO A 298 8.17 -29.77 -1.13
C PRO A 298 7.26 -29.42 -2.31
N LEU A 299 6.14 -30.15 -2.47
CA LEU A 299 5.18 -29.88 -3.55
C LEU A 299 4.52 -28.51 -3.38
N ALA A 300 4.05 -28.17 -2.18
CA ALA A 300 3.44 -26.87 -1.93
C ALA A 300 4.45 -25.72 -2.12
N LYS A 301 5.72 -25.95 -1.74
CA LYS A 301 6.82 -25.01 -1.92
C LYS A 301 7.19 -24.79 -3.39
N LEU A 302 6.99 -25.78 -4.27
CA LEU A 302 7.19 -25.62 -5.70
C LEU A 302 6.10 -24.75 -6.35
N PHE A 303 4.86 -24.83 -5.85
CA PHE A 303 3.74 -24.02 -6.34
C PHE A 303 3.68 -22.61 -5.74
N PHE A 304 4.42 -22.36 -4.66
CA PHE A 304 4.56 -21.05 -4.04
C PHE A 304 5.68 -20.26 -4.71
#